data_AF-A0A845F9L3-F1
#
_entry.id   AF-A0A845F9L3-F1
#
_cell.length_a   1.000
_cell.length_b   1.000
_cell.length_c   1.000
_cell.angle_alpha   90.00
_cell.angle_beta   90.00
_cell.angle_gamma   90.00
#
_symmetry.space_group_name_H-M   'P 1'
#
loop_
_entity.id
_entity.type
_entity.pdbx_description
1 polymer ?
#
loop_
_entity_poly.entity_id
_entity_poly.type
_entity_poly.pdbx_seq_one_letter_code
_entity_poly.pdbx_strand_id
1 'polypeptide(L)' 'MGKNKKTTGDTYLAVGIGIGLPLGAVLGLTLFDDLAIGAGIGLVLGITVGTTIDSNKAK' A
#
# COMPACT_ATOMS: atom_id res chain seq x y z
N MET A 1 4.43 -27.34 -13.92
CA MET A 1 4.99 -25.98 -14.11
C MET A 1 3.85 -24.97 -14.12
N GLY A 2 3.39 -24.54 -12.94
CA GLY A 2 2.31 -23.56 -12.82
C GLY A 2 2.85 -22.19 -13.21
N LYS A 3 2.29 -21.61 -14.27
CA LYS A 3 2.63 -20.25 -14.71
C LYS A 3 2.12 -19.29 -13.64
N ASN A 4 2.96 -18.94 -12.67
CA ASN A 4 2.72 -17.83 -11.75
C ASN A 4 2.83 -16.54 -12.58
N LYS A 5 1.78 -16.26 -13.35
CA LYS A 5 1.61 -14.99 -14.05
C LYS A 5 1.35 -13.97 -12.96
N LYS A 6 2.44 -13.49 -12.34
CA LYS A 6 2.47 -12.35 -11.44
C LYS A 6 1.91 -11.18 -12.26
N THR A 7 0.60 -11.00 -12.19
CA THR A 7 -0.06 -9.90 -12.88
C THR A 7 0.60 -8.66 -12.30
N THR A 8 1.17 -7.87 -13.19
CA THR A 8 1.94 -6.68 -12.84
C THR A 8 1.10 -5.77 -11.92
N GLY A 9 -0.22 -5.76 -12.18
CA GLY A 9 -1.34 -5.78 -11.24
C GLY A 9 -1.04 -5.71 -9.74
N ASP A 10 -0.91 -6.91 -9.18
CA ASP A 10 -0.82 -7.14 -7.75
C ASP A 10 0.52 -6.70 -7.16
N THR A 11 1.53 -6.49 -8.00
CA THR A 11 2.87 -6.12 -7.51
C THR A 11 2.87 -4.69 -6.97
N TYR A 12 2.23 -3.75 -7.67
CA TYR A 12 2.17 -2.36 -7.21
C TYR A 12 1.22 -2.17 -6.03
N LEU A 13 0.16 -2.96 -5.96
CA LEU A 13 -0.71 -3.04 -4.79
C LEU A 13 0.03 -3.56 -3.55
N ALA A 14 0.76 -4.67 -3.70
CA ALA A 14 1.58 -5.22 -2.61
C ALA A 14 2.69 -4.25 -2.16
N VAL A 15 3.32 -3.55 -3.10
CA VAL A 15 4.32 -2.50 -2.80
C VAL A 15 3.67 -1.31 -2.09
N GLY A 16 2.50 -0.86 -2.56
CA GLY A 16 1.75 0.24 -1.96
C GLY A 16 1.36 -0.06 -0.51
N ILE A 17 0.84 -1.25 -0.24
CA ILE A 17 0.53 -1.71 1.12
C ILE A 17 1.81 -1.87 1.95
N GLY A 18 2.83 -2.52 1.39
CA GLY A 18 4.09 -2.80 2.08
C GLY A 18 4.87 -1.55 2.48
N ILE A 19 4.77 -0.46 1.71
CA ILE A 19 5.39 0.84 2.03
C ILE A 19 4.43 1.71 2.86
N GLY A 20 3.15 1.76 2.50
CA GLY A 20 2.17 2.66 3.09
C GLY A 20 1.84 2.33 4.55
N LEU A 21 1.73 1.05 4.89
CA LEU A 21 1.40 0.60 6.25
C LEU A 21 2.48 0.99 7.28
N PRO A 22 3.78 0.66 7.10
CA PRO A 22 4.81 1.09 8.04
C PRO A 22 5.01 2.61 8.07
N LEU A 23 4.89 3.30 6.93
CA LEU A 23 4.95 4.77 6.90
C LEU A 23 3.82 5.38 7.72
N GLY A 24 2.58 4.97 7.48
CA GLY A 24 1.44 5.49 8.24
C GLY A 24 1.49 5.10 9.71
N ALA A 25 1.95 3.88 10.04
CA ALA A 25 2.15 3.47 11.43
C ALA A 25 3.12 4.40 12.17
N VAL A 26 4.27 4.72 11.56
CA VAL A 26 5.24 5.68 12.14
C VAL A 26 4.64 7.08 12.23
N LEU A 27 3.90 7.53 11.22
CA LEU A 27 3.23 8.83 11.25
C LEU A 27 2.11 8.91 12.30
N GLY A 28 1.35 7.83 12.51
CA GLY A 28 0.32 7.77 13.53
C GLY A 28 0.87 7.78 14.94
N LEU A 29 1.95 7.03 15.17
CA LEU A 29 2.65 7.04 16.45
C LEU A 29 3.29 8.41 16.74
N THR A 30 3.82 9.10 15.72
CA THR A 30 4.47 10.41 15.94
C THR A 30 3.50 11.58 16.05
N LEU A 31 2.36 11.53 15.35
CA LEU A 31 1.42 12.65 15.26
C LEU A 31 0.18 12.50 16.14
N PHE A 32 -0.30 11.27 16.31
CA PHE A 32 -1.54 10.95 17.04
C PHE A 32 -1.30 10.07 18.27
N ASP A 33 -0.05 9.64 18.51
CA ASP A 33 0.33 8.64 19.53
C ASP A 33 -0.51 7.36 19.46
N ASP A 34 -1.06 7.09 18.27
CA ASP A 34 -2.01 6.01 18.02
C ASP A 34 -1.64 5.25 16.74
N LEU A 35 -1.21 4.00 16.97
CA LEU A 35 -0.80 3.09 15.90
C LEU A 35 -1.97 2.72 14.98
N ALA A 36 -3.19 2.59 15.51
CA ALA A 36 -4.34 2.15 14.74
C ALA A 36 -4.77 3.22 13.74
N ILE A 37 -4.80 4.49 14.17
CA ILE A 37 -5.05 5.62 13.28
C ILE A 37 -3.95 5.73 12.22
N GLY A 38 -2.68 5.62 12.63
CA GLY A 38 -1.55 5.63 11.68
C GLY A 38 -1.60 4.55 10.64
N ALA A 39 -1.74 3.30 11.08
CA ALA A 39 -1.81 2.14 10.21
C ALA A 39 -3.02 2.19 9.27
N GLY A 40 -4.18 2.66 9.76
CA GLY A 40 -5.37 2.86 8.94
C GLY A 40 -5.15 3.88 7.82
N ILE A 41 -4.61 5.05 8.15
CA ILE A 41 -4.30 6.11 7.18
C ILE A 41 -3.23 5.63 6.18
N GLY A 42 -2.15 5.02 6.68
CA GLY A 42 -1.07 4.49 5.86
C GLY A 42 -1.51 3.40 4.90
N LEU A 43 -2.39 2.51 5.35
CA LEU A 43 -2.97 1.46 4.53
C LEU A 43 -3.81 2.07 3.41
N VAL A 44 -4.74 2.98 3.71
CA VAL A 44 -5.60 3.61 2.70
C VAL A 44 -4.78 4.36 1.66
N LEU A 45 -3.77 5.13 2.09
CA LEU A 45 -2.85 5.83 1.18
C LEU A 45 -2.03 4.85 0.35
N GLY A 46 -1.47 3.81 0.97
CA GLY A 46 -0.70 2.77 0.30
C GLY A 46 -1.50 2.03 -0.76
N ILE A 47 -2.75 1.63 -0.45
CA ILE A 47 -3.66 1.00 -1.40
C ILE A 47 -4.01 1.98 -2.52
N THR A 48 -4.32 3.24 -2.21
CA THR A 48 -4.69 4.24 -3.22
C THR A 48 -3.54 4.49 -4.21
N VAL A 49 -2.31 4.62 -3.71
CA VAL A 49 -1.11 4.78 -4.57
C VAL A 49 -0.81 3.50 -5.35
N GLY A 50 -0.90 2.33 -4.71
CA GLY A 50 -0.69 1.04 -5.36
C GLY A 50 -1.70 0.76 -6.49
N THR A 51 -3.00 1.00 -6.22
CA THR A 51 -4.10 0.83 -7.19
C THR A 51 -4.03 1.83 -8.33
N THR A 52 -3.68 3.10 -8.06
CA THR A 52 -3.60 4.13 -9.10
C THR A 52 -2.42 3.91 -10.05
N ILE A 53 -1.24 3.55 -9.52
CA ILE A 53 -0.07 3.19 -10.34
C ILE A 53 -0.37 1.93 -11.16
N ASP A 54 -1.04 0.95 -10.57
CA ASP A 54 -1.43 -0.26 -11.27
C ASP A 54 -2.42 0.01 -12.41
N SER A 55 -3.46 0.79 -12.11
CA SER A 55 -4.48 1.20 -13.08
C SER A 55 -3.90 2.06 -14.21
N ASN A 56 -2.85 2.84 -13.93
CA ASN A 56 -2.15 3.63 -14.94
C ASN A 56 -1.34 2.76 -15.90
N LYS A 57 -0.84 1.62 -15.43
CA LYS A 57 -0.06 0.66 -16.24
C LYS A 57 -0.93 -0.25 -17.11
N ALA A 58 -2.23 -0.32 -16.82
CA ALA A 58 -3.22 -1.04 -17.60
C ALA A 58 -3.84 -0.21 -18.76
N LYS A 59 -3.39 1.03 -18.95
CA LYS A 59 -3.79 1.93 -20.06
C LYS A 59 -2.77 1.99 -21.18
#